data_AF-A0A2R6ERC2-F1
#
_entry.id   AF-A0A2R6ERC2-F1
#
_cell.length_a   1.000
_cell.length_b   1.000
_cell.length_c   1.000
_cell.angle_alpha   90.00
_cell.angle_beta   90.00
_cell.angle_gamma   90.00
#
_symmetry.space_group_name_H-M   'P 1'
#
loop_
_entity.id
_entity.type
_entity.pdbx_description
1 polymer ?
#
loop_
_entity_poly.entity_id
_entity_poly.type
_entity_poly.pdbx_seq_one_letter_code
_entity_poly.pdbx_strand_id
1 'polypeptide(L)'
;MTCASGTPSTSGPSPSSTVGSVPSSSSSAIPVGSGGRRLTVADGGVQVRRSSLSRETVPGGTERGRALSTPYPPTNRRTHPWLNTTVATGLSGPLVRRPVYHGVDFSGAAKPADDIWLASATPTADGLRVEACRSAATAFDASGRDRSVVLASLRDWLADADGPVGLDVSFGLPRPLLPAVDDWRAFLDWFADAFAGRDAREMQTALKERAREGAADGVELKRVTDRPTGASSPYSFITRYQTLHGIRDVLAPLVRERGVAVAPMAPDDDPLCEIYPASTLRALGLPDEKYKGGTHEGERARRATIVDGLREWGVELDDATATTLVEEGGGNALDAVVGTVAVARAVARAFDTNPDRYDPLEGYIYV
;
A
#
# COMPACT_ATOMS: atom_id res chain seq x y z
N MET A 1 -26.72 -23.66 77.43
CA MET A 1 -27.29 -24.47 76.34
C MET A 1 -26.13 -24.87 75.44
N THR A 2 -25.34 -25.88 75.82
CA THR A 2 -25.42 -27.29 75.34
C THR A 2 -25.39 -27.40 73.81
N CYS A 3 -24.52 -28.15 73.12
CA CYS A 3 -23.29 -28.91 73.39
C CYS A 3 -22.82 -29.42 72.00
N ALA A 4 -21.49 -29.46 71.77
CA ALA A 4 -20.68 -30.58 71.20
C ALA A 4 -21.16 -31.33 69.93
N SER A 5 -20.38 -31.84 68.98
CA SER A 5 -19.01 -32.44 68.86
C SER A 5 -18.97 -33.03 67.42
N GLY A 6 -17.91 -33.36 66.71
CA GLY A 6 -16.47 -33.52 66.95
C GLY A 6 -15.84 -34.10 65.64
N THR A 7 -14.54 -33.84 65.48
CA THR A 7 -13.56 -34.43 64.53
C THR A 7 -13.33 -35.95 64.81
N PRO A 8 -12.66 -36.80 63.96
CA PRO A 8 -11.33 -36.53 63.34
C PRO A 8 -10.94 -37.25 62.03
N SER A 9 -9.71 -36.90 61.63
CA SER A 9 -8.80 -37.42 60.59
C SER A 9 -8.57 -38.94 60.57
N THR A 10 -8.20 -39.48 59.40
CA THR A 10 -7.14 -40.50 59.25
C THR A 10 -6.46 -40.42 57.88
N SER A 11 -5.21 -40.84 57.89
CA SER A 11 -4.08 -40.66 56.99
C SER A 11 -3.77 -41.85 56.05
N GLY A 12 -3.21 -41.53 54.87
CA GLY A 12 -2.19 -42.31 54.13
C GLY A 12 -2.64 -43.47 53.22
N PRO A 13 -1.76 -44.06 52.38
CA PRO A 13 -0.42 -43.65 51.95
C PRO A 13 -0.20 -43.69 50.40
N SER A 14 0.90 -43.07 49.93
CA SER A 14 1.53 -43.38 48.63
C SER A 14 2.29 -44.72 48.72
N PRO A 15 2.49 -45.41 47.58
CA PRO A 15 3.88 -45.66 47.19
C PRO A 15 4.17 -45.56 45.68
N SER A 16 5.47 -45.45 45.43
CA SER A 16 6.23 -45.24 44.21
C SER A 16 6.58 -46.50 43.42
N SER A 17 7.07 -46.27 42.18
CA SER A 17 8.05 -47.05 41.39
C SER A 17 7.56 -48.39 40.79
N THR A 18 7.83 -48.76 39.54
CA THR A 18 9.16 -48.96 38.92
C THR A 18 9.03 -49.27 37.41
N VAL A 19 9.91 -48.66 36.61
CA VAL A 19 10.67 -49.11 35.42
C VAL A 19 10.19 -50.33 34.59
N GLY A 20 10.19 -50.17 33.26
CA GLY A 20 10.28 -51.25 32.27
C GLY A 20 10.56 -50.71 30.87
N SER A 21 11.73 -51.05 30.32
CA SER A 21 12.32 -50.53 29.07
C SER A 21 12.13 -51.47 27.86
N VAL A 22 12.03 -50.88 26.64
CA VAL A 22 12.34 -51.36 25.25
C VAL A 22 11.61 -52.62 24.70
N PRO A 23 11.43 -52.84 23.35
CA PRO A 23 12.40 -52.61 22.27
C PRO A 23 11.93 -51.80 21.05
N SER A 24 12.96 -51.32 20.36
CA SER A 24 13.05 -50.87 18.97
C SER A 24 12.57 -51.90 17.93
N SER A 25 11.95 -51.42 16.85
CA SER A 25 12.08 -52.04 15.53
C SER A 25 11.95 -51.01 14.40
N SER A 26 12.65 -51.34 13.34
CA SER A 26 13.13 -50.52 12.23
C SER A 26 12.25 -50.56 10.98
N SER A 27 12.50 -49.59 10.09
CA SER A 27 12.34 -49.63 8.63
C SER A 27 10.94 -49.79 8.01
N SER A 28 10.53 -48.78 7.25
CA SER A 28 10.44 -48.93 5.79
C SER A 28 10.40 -47.57 5.09
N ALA A 29 11.35 -47.40 4.17
CA ALA A 29 11.45 -46.30 3.23
C ALA A 29 10.36 -46.40 2.16
N ILE A 30 9.78 -45.26 1.78
CA ILE A 30 8.89 -45.12 0.64
C ILE A 30 9.75 -44.79 -0.60
N PRO A 31 9.59 -45.51 -1.74
CA PRO A 31 10.47 -45.37 -2.88
C PRO A 31 10.18 -44.11 -3.72
N VAL A 32 11.25 -43.44 -4.11
CA VAL A 32 11.28 -42.40 -5.15
C VAL A 32 11.19 -43.09 -6.51
N GLY A 33 10.04 -42.93 -7.18
CA GLY A 33 9.83 -43.40 -8.54
C GLY A 33 10.47 -42.47 -9.57
N SER A 34 11.52 -42.96 -10.22
CA SER A 34 12.19 -42.37 -11.38
C SER A 34 11.37 -42.58 -12.66
N GLY A 35 10.62 -41.56 -13.08
CA GLY A 35 9.91 -41.53 -14.35
C GLY A 35 10.79 -41.03 -15.50
N GLY A 36 11.70 -41.87 -16.00
CA GLY A 36 12.43 -41.62 -17.24
C GLY A 36 11.51 -41.80 -18.46
N ARG A 37 11.22 -40.72 -19.19
CA ARG A 37 10.61 -40.82 -20.52
C ARG A 37 11.68 -41.21 -21.54
N ARG A 38 11.53 -42.43 -22.09
CA ARG A 38 12.21 -42.88 -23.31
C ARG A 38 11.77 -42.00 -24.48
N LEU A 39 12.76 -41.47 -25.20
CA LEU A 39 12.64 -41.06 -26.60
C LEU A 39 12.54 -42.32 -27.46
N THR A 40 11.39 -42.52 -28.10
CA THR A 40 11.27 -43.38 -29.28
C THR A 40 11.41 -42.50 -30.52
N VAL A 41 12.48 -42.74 -31.27
CA VAL A 41 12.67 -42.27 -32.65
C VAL A 41 11.73 -43.07 -33.54
N ALA A 42 10.91 -42.38 -34.32
CA ALA A 42 10.22 -42.94 -35.47
C ALA A 42 10.40 -41.98 -36.65
N ASP A 43 11.10 -42.49 -37.67
CA ASP A 43 11.19 -41.94 -39.02
C ASP A 43 9.80 -41.75 -39.63
N GLY A 44 9.61 -40.65 -40.36
CA GLY A 44 8.39 -40.40 -41.11
C GLY A 44 8.39 -38.99 -41.70
N GLY A 45 9.04 -38.83 -42.86
CA GLY A 45 9.07 -37.57 -43.58
C GLY A 45 7.69 -37.14 -44.08
N VAL A 46 7.40 -35.84 -44.00
CA VAL A 46 6.37 -35.18 -44.80
C VAL A 46 6.89 -33.81 -45.24
N GLN A 47 6.84 -33.59 -46.55
CA GLN A 47 7.23 -32.37 -47.25
C GLN A 47 6.45 -31.15 -46.78
N VAL A 48 7.15 -30.06 -46.44
CA VAL A 48 6.55 -28.72 -46.37
C VAL A 48 6.76 -28.03 -47.72
N ARG A 49 5.69 -27.97 -48.52
CA ARG A 49 5.61 -27.09 -49.70
C ARG A 49 5.61 -25.63 -49.24
N ARG A 50 6.54 -24.85 -49.76
CA ARG A 50 6.46 -23.39 -49.81
C ARG A 50 5.45 -23.01 -50.87
N SER A 51 4.45 -22.22 -50.51
CA SER A 51 3.66 -21.44 -51.48
C SER A 51 3.58 -19.99 -51.01
N SER A 52 4.42 -19.17 -51.62
CA SER A 52 4.25 -17.74 -51.80
C SER A 52 3.04 -17.46 -52.69
N LEU A 53 2.20 -16.51 -52.29
CA LEU A 53 1.28 -15.65 -53.07
C LEU A 53 0.60 -14.76 -52.00
N SER A 54 0.19 -13.51 -52.14
CA SER A 54 0.38 -12.38 -53.05
C SER A 54 -0.48 -11.28 -52.43
N ARG A 55 -0.06 -10.02 -52.58
CA ARG A 55 -0.82 -8.83 -52.19
C ARG A 55 -2.22 -8.80 -52.81
N GLU A 56 -3.21 -8.40 -52.02
CA GLU A 56 -4.33 -7.60 -52.47
C GLU A 56 -4.64 -6.52 -51.42
N THR A 57 -4.97 -5.33 -51.91
CA THR A 57 -5.11 -4.06 -51.19
C THR A 57 -6.46 -3.48 -51.58
N VAL A 58 -7.37 -3.20 -50.65
CA VAL A 58 -8.38 -2.10 -50.71
C VAL A 58 -9.03 -1.89 -49.31
N PRO A 59 -9.76 -0.78 -49.02
CA PRO A 59 -9.44 0.09 -47.89
C PRO A 59 -10.63 0.36 -46.94
N GLY A 60 -10.39 1.12 -45.87
CA GLY A 60 -11.40 1.62 -44.92
C GLY A 60 -11.19 0.99 -43.55
N GLY A 61 -10.85 1.70 -42.48
CA GLY A 61 -11.24 3.06 -42.12
C GLY A 61 -12.12 2.95 -40.89
N THR A 62 -11.51 2.98 -39.71
CA THR A 62 -12.06 3.58 -38.48
C THR A 62 -10.92 3.73 -37.49
N GLU A 63 -10.57 4.99 -37.25
CA GLU A 63 -9.59 5.45 -36.27
C GLU A 63 -9.95 4.92 -34.87
N ARG A 64 -8.99 4.27 -34.21
CA ARG A 64 -9.05 4.07 -32.77
C ARG A 64 -8.77 5.42 -32.11
N GLY A 65 -9.76 5.90 -31.38
CA GLY A 65 -9.68 7.13 -30.59
C GLY A 65 -8.44 7.12 -29.69
N ARG A 66 -7.50 8.01 -30.01
CA ARG A 66 -6.55 8.55 -29.05
C ARG A 66 -7.37 9.24 -27.97
N ALA A 67 -7.33 8.72 -26.75
CA ALA A 67 -7.75 9.49 -25.60
C ALA A 67 -6.92 10.78 -25.58
N LEU A 68 -7.60 11.92 -25.67
CA LEU A 68 -7.02 13.24 -25.48
C LEU A 68 -6.58 13.31 -24.01
N SER A 69 -5.31 12.98 -23.76
CA SER A 69 -4.62 13.34 -22.54
C SER A 69 -4.57 14.86 -22.49
N THR A 70 -5.28 15.49 -21.56
CA THR A 70 -4.96 16.85 -21.14
C THR A 70 -3.55 16.83 -20.56
N PRO A 71 -2.55 17.48 -21.19
CA PRO A 71 -1.22 17.53 -20.62
C PRO A 71 -1.27 18.40 -19.35
N TYR A 72 -0.75 17.89 -18.25
CA TYR A 72 -0.25 18.76 -17.19
C TYR A 72 0.76 19.72 -17.83
N PRO A 73 0.62 21.05 -17.68
CA PRO A 73 1.61 21.95 -18.23
C PRO A 73 2.97 21.66 -17.57
N PRO A 74 4.07 21.56 -18.33
CA PRO A 74 5.40 21.45 -17.74
C PRO A 74 5.66 22.72 -16.93
N THR A 75 5.75 22.58 -15.59
CA THR A 75 6.20 23.68 -14.73
C THR A 75 7.69 23.86 -14.96
N ASN A 76 8.02 24.79 -15.86
CA ASN A 76 9.39 25.18 -16.15
C ASN A 76 9.99 25.87 -14.90
N ARG A 77 11.28 25.59 -14.64
CA ARG A 77 12.04 26.11 -13.49
C ARG A 77 11.90 27.63 -13.32
N ARG A 78 11.92 28.01 -12.04
CA ARG A 78 12.11 29.33 -11.41
C ARG A 78 10.83 29.94 -10.85
N THR A 79 10.84 30.06 -9.52
CA THR A 79 9.81 30.57 -8.60
C THR A 79 8.66 29.58 -8.39
N HIS A 80 8.58 29.00 -7.19
CA HIS A 80 7.39 28.34 -6.66
C HIS A 80 6.56 29.43 -5.98
N PRO A 81 5.47 29.96 -6.58
CA PRO A 81 4.72 31.10 -6.03
C PRO A 81 3.97 30.82 -4.71
N TRP A 82 4.04 29.59 -4.17
CA TRP A 82 3.03 29.05 -3.26
C TRP A 82 3.49 28.85 -1.82
N LEU A 83 4.62 29.46 -1.41
CA LEU A 83 5.12 29.43 -0.03
C LEU A 83 5.19 30.82 0.63
N ASN A 84 4.31 31.75 0.24
CA ASN A 84 4.11 33.00 0.98
C ASN A 84 3.14 32.80 2.16
N THR A 85 3.50 31.92 3.10
CA THR A 85 3.02 32.12 4.47
C THR A 85 3.86 33.26 5.03
N THR A 86 3.24 34.43 5.14
CA THR A 86 3.85 35.61 5.76
C THR A 86 4.33 35.23 7.15
N VAL A 87 5.65 35.10 7.35
CA VAL A 87 6.24 35.03 8.67
C VAL A 87 6.11 36.45 9.25
N ALA A 88 5.06 36.67 10.02
CA ALA A 88 4.94 37.85 10.86
C ALA A 88 6.13 37.87 11.82
N THR A 89 7.09 38.74 11.53
CA THR A 89 8.22 39.01 12.42
C THR A 89 7.70 39.82 13.59
N GLY A 90 7.86 39.28 14.80
CA GLY A 90 7.61 39.99 16.04
C GLY A 90 6.24 39.72 16.63
N LEU A 91 6.20 38.76 17.56
CA LEU A 91 5.59 38.84 18.90
C LEU A 91 5.70 37.42 19.50
N SER A 92 6.11 37.32 20.76
CA SER A 92 6.19 36.06 21.51
C SER A 92 4.79 35.44 21.69
N GLY A 93 4.30 34.78 20.66
CA GLY A 93 3.19 33.83 20.72
C GLY A 93 3.71 32.41 21.03
N PRO A 94 2.82 31.45 21.35
CA PRO A 94 3.23 30.06 21.48
C PRO A 94 3.97 29.64 20.21
N LEU A 95 5.07 28.89 20.37
CA LEU A 95 5.85 28.33 19.26
C LEU A 95 4.88 27.61 18.33
N VAL A 96 4.56 28.22 17.19
CA VAL A 96 3.78 27.58 16.13
C VAL A 96 4.66 26.42 15.67
N ARG A 97 4.33 25.20 16.09
CA ARG A 97 4.99 24.01 15.58
C ARG A 97 4.80 24.02 14.08
N ARG A 98 5.91 23.88 13.33
CA ARG A 98 5.81 23.65 11.90
C ARG A 98 5.20 22.25 11.74
N PRO A 99 4.12 22.09 10.97
CA PRO A 99 3.51 20.78 10.78
C PRO A 99 4.54 19.86 10.13
N VAL A 100 4.59 18.60 10.56
CA VAL A 100 5.42 17.56 9.94
C VAL A 100 4.56 16.85 8.91
N TYR A 101 5.09 16.66 7.70
CA TYR A 101 4.42 15.91 6.65
C TYR A 101 4.95 14.49 6.60
N HIS A 102 4.03 13.55 6.59
CA HIS A 102 4.36 12.14 6.65
C HIS A 102 3.95 11.41 5.38
N GLY A 103 4.78 10.48 4.93
CA GLY A 103 4.47 9.58 3.82
C GLY A 103 4.70 8.14 4.23
N VAL A 104 3.75 7.26 3.91
CA VAL A 104 3.82 5.84 4.21
C VAL A 104 3.63 5.04 2.93
N ASP A 105 4.66 4.29 2.54
CA ASP A 105 4.53 3.22 1.57
C ASP A 105 3.99 1.99 2.32
N PHE A 106 2.73 1.63 2.04
CA PHE A 106 2.03 0.61 2.81
C PHE A 106 2.13 -0.76 2.15
N SER A 107 2.37 -1.80 2.95
CA SER A 107 2.37 -3.19 2.51
C SER A 107 1.40 -4.03 3.34
N GLY A 108 0.51 -4.72 2.64
CA GLY A 108 -0.37 -5.75 3.23
C GLY A 108 0.26 -7.15 3.28
N ALA A 109 1.56 -7.28 3.01
CA ALA A 109 2.27 -8.55 2.95
C ALA A 109 2.18 -9.34 4.28
N ALA A 110 2.48 -10.62 4.23
CA ALA A 110 2.46 -11.48 5.43
C ALA A 110 3.49 -11.04 6.48
N LYS A 111 4.60 -10.45 6.04
CA LYS A 111 5.68 -9.92 6.89
C LYS A 111 5.94 -8.45 6.53
N PRO A 112 5.05 -7.53 6.93
CA PRO A 112 5.07 -6.17 6.40
C PRO A 112 6.11 -5.27 7.09
N ALA A 113 6.82 -5.76 8.12
CA ALA A 113 7.74 -4.93 8.90
C ALA A 113 8.86 -4.32 8.03
N ASP A 114 9.42 -5.11 7.10
CA ASP A 114 10.49 -4.65 6.22
C ASP A 114 9.96 -3.91 4.98
N ASP A 115 8.68 -4.11 4.66
CA ASP A 115 8.05 -3.59 3.44
C ASP A 115 7.26 -2.30 3.67
N ILE A 116 6.77 -2.04 4.89
CA ILE A 116 6.17 -0.75 5.23
C ILE A 116 7.29 0.24 5.53
N TRP A 117 7.27 1.40 4.86
CA TRP A 117 8.24 2.47 5.09
C TRP A 117 7.55 3.76 5.45
N LEU A 118 8.15 4.50 6.39
CA LEU A 118 7.66 5.76 6.92
C LEU A 118 8.69 6.85 6.68
N ALA A 119 8.28 7.94 6.07
CA ALA A 119 9.06 9.15 5.92
C ALA A 119 8.38 10.32 6.65
N SER A 120 9.19 11.17 7.27
CA SER A 120 8.76 12.41 7.93
C SER A 120 9.58 13.56 7.37
N ALA A 121 8.91 14.65 6.99
CA ALA A 121 9.55 15.82 6.43
C ALA A 121 8.98 17.12 6.99
N THR A 122 9.85 18.09 7.24
CA THR A 122 9.46 19.44 7.67
C THR A 122 9.41 20.37 6.45
N PRO A 123 8.40 21.24 6.31
CA PRO A 123 8.38 22.28 5.30
C PRO A 123 9.55 23.27 5.47
N THR A 124 10.19 23.60 4.35
CA THR A 124 11.20 24.66 4.25
C THR A 124 10.66 25.82 3.40
N ALA A 125 11.47 26.86 3.20
CA ALA A 125 11.10 27.97 2.31
C ALA A 125 11.03 27.55 0.83
N ASP A 126 11.78 26.52 0.46
CA ASP A 126 11.99 26.10 -0.93
C ASP A 126 11.48 24.68 -1.22
N GLY A 127 10.94 23.98 -0.23
CA GLY A 127 10.45 22.61 -0.37
C GLY A 127 10.29 21.87 0.94
N LEU A 128 10.96 20.72 1.07
CA LEU A 128 10.86 19.82 2.21
C LEU A 128 12.24 19.42 2.71
N ARG A 129 12.38 19.21 4.02
CA ARG A 129 13.54 18.54 4.61
C ARG A 129 13.10 17.22 5.20
N VAL A 130 13.64 16.12 4.69
CA VAL A 130 13.37 14.79 5.25
C VAL A 130 14.18 14.63 6.53
N GLU A 131 13.48 14.43 7.64
CA GLU A 131 14.07 14.26 8.97
C GLU A 131 14.29 12.77 9.30
N ALA A 132 13.47 11.90 8.71
CA ALA A 132 13.58 10.46 8.88
C ALA A 132 12.95 9.71 7.70
N CYS A 133 13.56 8.59 7.31
CA CYS A 133 12.97 7.58 6.43
C CYS A 133 13.40 6.19 6.93
N ARG A 134 12.44 5.38 7.41
CA ARG A 134 12.71 4.11 8.11
C ARG A 134 11.64 3.07 7.78
N SER A 135 12.03 1.79 7.74
CA SER A 135 11.07 0.68 7.72
C SER A 135 10.30 0.60 9.03
N ALA A 136 9.10 0.00 9.00
CA ALA A 136 8.30 -0.29 10.20
C ALA A 136 9.05 -1.21 11.16
N ALA A 137 9.87 -2.13 10.65
CA ALA A 137 10.76 -2.99 11.44
C ALA A 137 11.68 -2.17 12.35
N THR A 138 12.23 -1.06 11.83
CA THR A 138 13.10 -0.15 12.58
C THR A 138 12.30 0.82 13.43
N ALA A 139 11.24 1.41 12.86
CA ALA A 139 10.45 2.44 13.53
C ALA A 139 9.70 1.93 14.77
N PHE A 140 9.28 0.66 14.74
CA PHE A 140 8.46 0.05 15.78
C PHE A 140 9.15 -1.11 16.52
N ASP A 141 10.45 -1.32 16.29
CA ASP A 141 11.19 -2.51 16.77
C ASP A 141 10.43 -3.82 16.45
N ALA A 142 9.93 -3.89 15.21
CA ALA A 142 8.96 -4.90 14.79
C ALA A 142 9.54 -5.95 13.82
N SER A 143 10.87 -6.06 13.78
CA SER A 143 11.58 -7.04 12.95
C SER A 143 11.07 -8.47 13.22
N GLY A 144 10.63 -9.16 12.17
CA GLY A 144 10.12 -10.54 12.26
C GLY A 144 8.81 -10.71 13.03
N ARG A 145 8.14 -9.62 13.42
CA ARG A 145 6.83 -9.67 14.11
C ARG A 145 5.71 -9.97 13.11
N ASP A 146 4.64 -10.55 13.62
CA ASP A 146 3.44 -10.82 12.84
C ASP A 146 2.80 -9.52 12.34
N ARG A 147 2.18 -9.58 11.15
CA ARG A 147 1.47 -8.44 10.54
C ARG A 147 0.52 -7.74 11.50
N SER A 148 -0.26 -8.47 12.30
CA SER A 148 -1.23 -7.86 13.22
C SER A 148 -0.55 -6.94 14.24
N VAL A 149 0.65 -7.30 14.70
CA VAL A 149 1.46 -6.50 15.62
C VAL A 149 1.99 -5.27 14.90
N VAL A 150 2.57 -5.43 13.70
CA VAL A 150 3.10 -4.31 12.90
C VAL A 150 1.99 -3.30 12.58
N LEU A 151 0.82 -3.78 12.16
CA LEU A 151 -0.32 -2.91 11.83
C LEU A 151 -0.91 -2.24 13.07
N ALA A 152 -0.88 -2.89 14.24
CA ALA A 152 -1.27 -2.23 15.49
C ALA A 152 -0.33 -1.07 15.82
N SER A 153 0.99 -1.28 15.74
CA SER A 153 1.98 -0.22 15.95
C SER A 153 1.85 0.90 14.91
N LEU A 154 1.56 0.57 13.65
CA LEU A 154 1.29 1.58 12.62
C LEU A 154 0.05 2.41 12.98
N ARG A 155 -1.04 1.79 13.45
CA ARG A 155 -2.23 2.54 13.86
C ARG A 155 -1.94 3.48 15.03
N ASP A 156 -1.20 3.03 16.03
CA ASP A 156 -0.83 3.91 17.15
C ASP A 156 0.01 5.09 16.67
N TRP A 157 0.98 4.85 15.77
CA TRP A 157 1.77 5.92 15.16
C TRP A 157 0.93 6.90 14.32
N LEU A 158 -0.03 6.40 13.53
CA LEU A 158 -0.92 7.23 12.70
C LEU A 158 -1.87 8.07 13.56
N ALA A 159 -2.36 7.53 14.67
CA ALA A 159 -3.23 8.26 15.59
C ALA A 159 -2.50 9.38 16.35
N ASP A 160 -1.19 9.24 16.52
CA ASP A 160 -0.34 10.17 17.28
C ASP A 160 0.50 11.11 16.38
N ALA A 161 0.30 11.07 15.05
CA ALA A 161 1.06 11.87 14.10
C ALA A 161 0.81 13.38 14.28
N ASP A 162 1.89 14.18 14.27
CA ASP A 162 1.86 15.65 14.42
C ASP A 162 1.87 16.33 13.04
N GLY A 163 0.79 16.11 12.29
CA GLY A 163 0.58 16.63 10.93
C GLY A 163 -0.02 15.62 9.95
N PRO A 164 -0.31 16.05 8.71
CA PRO A 164 -0.98 15.22 7.72
C PRO A 164 -0.11 14.06 7.24
N VAL A 165 -0.78 12.93 6.95
CA VAL A 165 -0.12 11.67 6.55
C VAL A 165 -0.67 11.15 5.24
N GLY A 166 0.21 10.93 4.27
CA GLY A 166 -0.12 10.24 3.02
C GLY A 166 0.08 8.74 3.16
N LEU A 167 -0.92 7.94 2.81
CA LEU A 167 -0.85 6.48 2.78
C LEU A 167 -0.96 5.95 1.34
N ASP A 168 0.00 5.14 0.88
CA ASP A 168 -0.08 4.42 -0.41
C ASP A 168 -0.96 3.17 -0.28
N VAL A 169 -2.26 3.39 -0.10
CA VAL A 169 -3.27 2.33 -0.06
C VAL A 169 -4.64 2.86 -0.47
N SER A 170 -5.43 2.05 -1.17
CA SER A 170 -6.78 2.44 -1.57
C SER A 170 -7.69 2.65 -0.36
N PHE A 171 -8.36 3.81 -0.29
CA PHE A 171 -9.31 4.13 0.79
C PHE A 171 -10.75 3.70 0.48
N GLY A 172 -10.98 3.11 -0.70
CA GLY A 172 -12.30 2.68 -1.13
C GLY A 172 -12.26 1.63 -2.23
N LEU A 173 -13.44 1.20 -2.63
CA LEU A 173 -13.67 0.32 -3.78
C LEU A 173 -14.46 1.06 -4.86
N PRO A 174 -14.44 0.60 -6.12
CA PRO A 174 -15.34 1.09 -7.16
C PRO A 174 -16.81 0.99 -6.73
N ARG A 175 -17.58 2.06 -6.95
CA ARG A 175 -18.99 2.21 -6.57
C ARG A 175 -19.87 1.02 -6.97
N PRO A 176 -19.72 0.40 -8.16
CA PRO A 176 -20.53 -0.77 -8.53
C PRO A 176 -20.36 -2.00 -7.62
N LEU A 177 -19.30 -2.05 -6.80
CA LEU A 177 -19.03 -3.15 -5.88
C LEU A 177 -19.55 -2.91 -4.47
N LEU A 178 -20.06 -1.70 -4.19
CA LEU A 178 -20.52 -1.36 -2.86
C LEU A 178 -21.97 -1.83 -2.67
N PRO A 179 -22.35 -2.26 -1.46
CA PRO A 179 -23.78 -2.35 -1.11
C PRO A 179 -24.37 -0.94 -0.98
N ALA A 180 -25.68 -0.88 -0.75
CA ALA A 180 -26.32 0.36 -0.32
C ALA A 180 -25.77 0.75 1.06
N VAL A 181 -24.91 1.76 1.09
CA VAL A 181 -24.34 2.39 2.29
C VAL A 181 -24.50 3.90 2.15
N ASP A 182 -24.78 4.57 3.26
CA ASP A 182 -25.14 5.98 3.26
C ASP A 182 -23.93 6.90 3.06
N ASP A 183 -22.80 6.55 3.67
CA ASP A 183 -21.57 7.32 3.64
C ASP A 183 -20.31 6.45 3.70
N TRP A 184 -19.14 7.10 3.67
CA TRP A 184 -17.85 6.41 3.65
C TRP A 184 -17.55 5.68 4.96
N ARG A 185 -18.05 6.16 6.12
CA ARG A 185 -17.86 5.47 7.39
C ARG A 185 -18.66 4.16 7.41
N ALA A 186 -19.90 4.20 6.93
CA ALA A 186 -20.71 3.00 6.74
C ALA A 186 -20.07 2.02 5.74
N PHE A 187 -19.35 2.52 4.72
CA PHE A 187 -18.52 1.68 3.86
C PHE A 187 -17.39 0.97 4.63
N LEU A 188 -16.65 1.67 5.49
CA LEU A 188 -15.58 1.06 6.29
C LEU A 188 -16.11 -0.04 7.21
N ASP A 189 -17.24 0.21 7.88
CA ASP A 189 -17.90 -0.76 8.75
C ASP A 189 -18.31 -2.00 7.96
N TRP A 190 -19.01 -1.81 6.82
CA TRP A 190 -19.38 -2.91 5.94
C TRP A 190 -18.16 -3.70 5.46
N PHE A 191 -17.10 -3.01 5.01
CA PHE A 191 -15.92 -3.68 4.49
C PHE A 191 -15.23 -4.51 5.59
N ALA A 192 -15.10 -3.95 6.80
CA ALA A 192 -14.51 -4.64 7.93
C ALA A 192 -15.29 -5.91 8.28
N ASP A 193 -16.62 -5.82 8.33
CA ASP A 193 -17.50 -6.95 8.64
C ASP A 193 -17.53 -8.01 7.53
N ALA A 194 -17.68 -7.59 6.27
CA ALA A 194 -17.77 -8.48 5.11
C ALA A 194 -16.50 -9.33 4.92
N PHE A 195 -15.34 -8.81 5.35
CA PHE A 195 -14.04 -9.45 5.18
C PHE A 195 -13.33 -9.78 6.51
N ALA A 196 -14.02 -9.77 7.66
CA ALA A 196 -13.43 -9.99 8.99
C ALA A 196 -12.61 -11.30 9.10
N GLY A 197 -13.12 -12.38 8.51
CA GLY A 197 -12.47 -13.70 8.51
C GLY A 197 -11.82 -14.10 7.19
N ARG A 198 -11.78 -13.21 6.19
CA ARG A 198 -11.33 -13.53 4.83
C ARG A 198 -9.89 -13.10 4.60
N ASP A 199 -9.17 -13.87 3.78
CA ASP A 199 -7.88 -13.45 3.26
C ASP A 199 -8.03 -12.55 2.00
N ALA A 200 -6.92 -11.97 1.53
CA ALA A 200 -6.94 -11.05 0.39
C ALA A 200 -7.35 -11.72 -0.94
N ARG A 201 -7.16 -13.04 -1.07
CA ARG A 201 -7.57 -13.79 -2.25
C ARG A 201 -9.07 -14.07 -2.21
N GLU A 202 -9.60 -14.43 -1.05
CA GLU A 202 -11.05 -14.61 -0.83
C GLU A 202 -11.80 -13.29 -1.01
N MET A 203 -11.27 -12.18 -0.51
CA MET A 203 -11.78 -10.84 -0.78
C MET A 203 -11.78 -10.55 -2.28
N GLN A 204 -10.65 -10.74 -2.95
CA GLN A 204 -10.54 -10.52 -4.39
C GLN A 204 -11.55 -11.37 -5.18
N THR A 205 -11.69 -12.65 -4.85
CA THR A 205 -12.65 -13.55 -5.52
C THR A 205 -14.07 -13.02 -5.36
N ALA A 206 -14.49 -12.67 -4.14
CA ALA A 206 -15.82 -12.13 -3.88
C ALA A 206 -16.08 -10.82 -4.65
N LEU A 207 -15.10 -9.91 -4.70
CA LEU A 207 -15.23 -8.65 -5.45
C LEU A 207 -15.29 -8.89 -6.96
N LYS A 208 -14.54 -9.87 -7.49
CA LYS A 208 -14.60 -10.27 -8.91
C LYS A 208 -15.91 -10.96 -9.27
N GLU A 209 -16.50 -11.73 -8.37
CA GLU A 209 -17.83 -12.32 -8.56
C GLU A 209 -18.87 -11.22 -8.63
N ARG A 210 -18.87 -10.29 -7.66
CA ARG A 210 -19.77 -9.13 -7.67
C ARG A 210 -19.62 -8.26 -8.91
N ALA A 211 -18.40 -8.07 -9.41
CA ALA A 211 -18.15 -7.35 -10.67
C ALA A 211 -18.81 -8.06 -11.87
N ARG A 212 -18.75 -9.39 -11.94
CA ARG A 212 -19.34 -10.19 -13.05
C ARG A 212 -20.86 -10.25 -12.99
N GLU A 213 -21.43 -10.20 -11.80
CA GLU A 213 -22.89 -10.16 -11.60
C GLU A 213 -23.48 -8.77 -11.87
N GLY A 214 -22.65 -7.73 -11.74
CA GLY A 214 -23.03 -6.35 -12.00
C GLY A 214 -23.13 -5.99 -13.49
N ALA A 215 -23.66 -4.81 -13.76
CA ALA A 215 -23.76 -4.25 -15.11
C ALA A 215 -22.48 -3.55 -15.60
N ALA A 216 -21.41 -3.55 -14.79
CA ALA A 216 -20.16 -2.89 -15.13
C ALA A 216 -19.34 -3.70 -16.13
N ASP A 217 -18.60 -3.02 -17.01
CA ASP A 217 -17.71 -3.67 -17.97
C ASP A 217 -16.39 -4.08 -17.31
N GLY A 218 -16.02 -5.36 -17.44
CA GLY A 218 -14.80 -5.93 -16.89
C GLY A 218 -14.92 -6.51 -15.48
N VAL A 219 -13.81 -7.12 -15.02
CA VAL A 219 -13.76 -7.87 -13.74
C VAL A 219 -12.91 -7.19 -12.67
N GLU A 220 -11.93 -6.38 -13.07
CA GLU A 220 -11.09 -5.57 -12.18
C GLU A 220 -11.43 -4.09 -12.39
N LEU A 221 -12.58 -3.69 -11.87
CA LEU A 221 -13.10 -2.34 -11.93
C LEU A 221 -12.14 -1.37 -11.24
N LYS A 222 -12.05 -0.17 -11.80
CA LYS A 222 -11.27 0.95 -11.27
C LYS A 222 -12.21 2.01 -10.72
N ARG A 223 -11.79 2.67 -9.65
CA ARG A 223 -12.43 3.88 -9.15
C ARG A 223 -12.28 5.01 -10.16
N VAL A 224 -13.09 6.04 -10.01
CA VAL A 224 -13.01 7.28 -10.80
C VAL A 224 -11.61 7.89 -10.66
N THR A 225 -11.04 7.92 -9.45
CA THR A 225 -9.70 8.47 -9.21
C THR A 225 -8.56 7.62 -9.79
N ASP A 226 -8.73 6.30 -9.96
CA ASP A 226 -7.63 5.39 -10.35
C ASP A 226 -7.20 5.57 -11.82
N ARG A 227 -8.16 5.82 -12.72
CA ARG A 227 -7.88 5.94 -14.16
C ARG A 227 -6.91 7.10 -14.48
N PRO A 228 -7.17 8.35 -14.05
CA PRO A 228 -6.29 9.47 -14.36
C PRO A 228 -4.93 9.41 -13.65
N THR A 229 -4.79 8.68 -12.54
CA THR A 229 -3.50 8.48 -11.84
C THR A 229 -2.71 7.28 -12.37
N GLY A 230 -3.37 6.41 -13.15
CA GLY A 230 -2.80 5.15 -13.61
C GLY A 230 -2.79 4.07 -12.54
N ALA A 231 -3.43 4.27 -11.38
CA ALA A 231 -3.49 3.29 -10.31
C ALA A 231 -4.15 1.98 -10.77
N SER A 232 -3.73 0.88 -10.17
CA SER A 232 -4.35 -0.44 -10.37
C SER A 232 -5.72 -0.49 -9.70
N SER A 233 -6.59 -1.41 -10.15
CA SER A 233 -7.83 -1.70 -9.44
C SER A 233 -7.53 -2.05 -7.98
N PRO A 234 -8.29 -1.57 -6.97
CA PRO A 234 -8.02 -1.83 -5.55
C PRO A 234 -7.98 -3.32 -5.18
N TYR A 235 -8.56 -4.20 -5.99
CA TYR A 235 -8.61 -5.64 -5.74
C TYR A 235 -7.94 -6.45 -6.85
N SER A 236 -7.01 -5.82 -7.58
CA SER A 236 -6.13 -6.53 -8.52
C SER A 236 -5.18 -7.49 -7.78
N PHE A 237 -4.50 -8.36 -8.51
CA PHE A 237 -3.50 -9.25 -7.90
C PHE A 237 -2.32 -8.50 -7.27
N ILE A 238 -2.08 -7.24 -7.70
CA ILE A 238 -1.01 -6.36 -7.21
C ILE A 238 -1.40 -5.78 -5.85
N THR A 239 -2.63 -5.25 -5.73
CA THR A 239 -3.06 -4.39 -4.62
C THR A 239 -3.96 -5.07 -3.59
N ARG A 240 -4.48 -6.28 -3.87
CA ARG A 240 -5.48 -6.95 -3.00
C ARG A 240 -5.06 -7.05 -1.52
N TYR A 241 -3.78 -7.26 -1.24
CA TYR A 241 -3.28 -7.36 0.13
C TYR A 241 -3.26 -5.98 0.80
N GLN A 242 -2.76 -4.97 0.10
CA GLN A 242 -2.74 -3.60 0.58
C GLN A 242 -4.17 -3.14 0.89
N THR A 243 -5.11 -3.32 -0.05
CA THR A 243 -6.50 -2.88 0.14
C THR A 243 -7.21 -3.61 1.27
N LEU A 244 -7.08 -4.95 1.37
CA LEU A 244 -7.69 -5.68 2.48
C LEU A 244 -7.19 -5.15 3.84
N HIS A 245 -5.87 -5.13 4.02
CA HIS A 245 -5.28 -4.83 5.31
C HIS A 245 -5.30 -3.33 5.63
N GLY A 246 -5.17 -2.47 4.63
CA GLY A 246 -5.28 -1.03 4.79
C GLY A 246 -6.68 -0.62 5.19
N ILE A 247 -7.73 -1.13 4.54
CA ILE A 247 -9.10 -0.76 4.91
C ILE A 247 -9.52 -1.44 6.21
N ARG A 248 -9.46 -2.78 6.28
CA ARG A 248 -9.98 -3.55 7.41
C ARG A 248 -9.15 -3.38 8.68
N ASP A 249 -7.82 -3.46 8.56
CA ASP A 249 -6.94 -3.56 9.71
C ASP A 249 -6.27 -2.21 10.07
N VAL A 250 -6.42 -1.15 9.27
CA VAL A 250 -5.86 0.18 9.54
C VAL A 250 -6.93 1.28 9.55
N LEU A 251 -7.57 1.59 8.42
CA LEU A 251 -8.50 2.72 8.31
C LEU A 251 -9.76 2.54 9.16
N ALA A 252 -10.45 1.40 9.04
CA ALA A 252 -11.68 1.14 9.79
C ALA A 252 -11.50 1.32 11.31
N PRO A 253 -10.53 0.68 11.98
CA PRO A 253 -10.30 0.91 13.41
C PRO A 253 -9.83 2.34 13.73
N LEU A 254 -8.99 2.99 12.91
CA LEU A 254 -8.56 4.37 13.17
C LEU A 254 -9.74 5.35 13.16
N VAL A 255 -10.60 5.26 12.16
CA VAL A 255 -11.75 6.15 12.01
C VAL A 255 -12.81 5.85 13.08
N ARG A 256 -13.10 4.57 13.34
CA ARG A 256 -14.14 4.16 14.30
C ARG A 256 -13.75 4.36 15.76
N GLU A 257 -12.51 4.04 16.12
CA GLU A 257 -12.09 3.94 17.53
C GLU A 257 -11.27 5.14 18.00
N ARG A 258 -10.54 5.78 17.09
CA ARG A 258 -9.63 6.89 17.41
C ARG A 258 -10.09 8.23 16.82
N GLY A 259 -11.14 8.22 15.98
CA GLY A 259 -11.70 9.43 15.39
C GLY A 259 -10.76 10.15 14.43
N VAL A 260 -9.78 9.44 13.85
CA VAL A 260 -8.77 10.02 12.98
C VAL A 260 -9.40 10.62 11.72
N ALA A 261 -8.99 11.83 11.38
CA ALA A 261 -9.43 12.57 10.21
C ALA A 261 -8.90 11.94 8.91
N VAL A 262 -9.71 11.96 7.85
CA VAL A 262 -9.36 11.40 6.55
C VAL A 262 -9.83 12.33 5.44
N ALA A 263 -8.91 12.91 4.68
CA ALA A 263 -9.25 13.76 3.56
C ALA A 263 -9.53 12.94 2.29
N PRO A 264 -10.55 13.30 1.49
CA PRO A 264 -11.64 14.26 1.77
C PRO A 264 -12.90 13.64 2.41
N MET A 265 -12.85 12.38 2.87
CA MET A 265 -14.03 11.57 3.26
C MET A 265 -14.62 11.97 4.61
N ALA A 266 -13.74 12.30 5.54
CA ALA A 266 -13.99 12.64 6.93
C ALA A 266 -12.98 13.73 7.34
N PRO A 267 -13.04 14.91 6.70
CA PRO A 267 -12.02 15.94 6.84
C PRO A 267 -12.06 16.57 8.23
N ASP A 268 -10.88 16.81 8.78
CA ASP A 268 -10.58 17.61 9.97
C ASP A 268 -9.12 18.09 9.84
N ASP A 269 -8.58 18.70 10.89
CA ASP A 269 -7.16 19.06 10.96
C ASP A 269 -6.24 17.83 10.85
N ASP A 270 -5.09 18.02 10.20
CA ASP A 270 -4.03 17.01 10.02
C ASP A 270 -4.50 15.62 9.53
N PRO A 271 -5.20 15.55 8.38
CA PRO A 271 -5.86 14.34 7.95
C PRO A 271 -4.88 13.29 7.39
N LEU A 272 -5.29 12.02 7.47
CA LEU A 272 -4.79 10.99 6.57
C LEU A 272 -5.29 11.27 5.15
N CYS A 273 -4.48 11.05 4.14
CA CYS A 273 -4.89 11.15 2.74
C CYS A 273 -4.33 10.00 1.90
N GLU A 274 -5.09 9.58 0.89
CA GLU A 274 -4.63 8.56 -0.05
C GLU A 274 -3.67 9.20 -1.06
N ILE A 275 -2.49 8.60 -1.21
CA ILE A 275 -1.47 9.02 -2.18
C ILE A 275 -1.16 7.87 -3.14
N TYR A 276 -0.47 8.18 -4.24
CA TYR A 276 0.03 7.17 -5.16
C TYR A 276 1.39 7.58 -5.73
N PRO A 277 2.51 7.11 -5.15
CA PRO A 277 3.87 7.60 -5.46
C PRO A 277 4.22 7.61 -6.94
N ALA A 278 3.87 6.56 -7.70
CA ALA A 278 4.11 6.52 -9.14
C ALA A 278 3.41 7.68 -9.88
N SER A 279 2.17 8.03 -9.52
CA SER A 279 1.51 9.19 -10.14
C SER A 279 2.09 10.52 -9.69
N THR A 280 2.60 10.62 -8.47
CA THR A 280 3.34 11.80 -8.00
C THR A 280 4.63 11.96 -8.81
N LEU A 281 5.41 10.90 -9.00
CA LEU A 281 6.62 10.90 -9.84
C LEU A 281 6.31 11.31 -11.28
N ARG A 282 5.24 10.75 -11.87
CA ARG A 282 4.75 11.13 -13.20
C ARG A 282 4.42 12.62 -13.28
N ALA A 283 3.77 13.16 -12.26
CA ALA A 283 3.43 14.59 -12.18
C ALA A 283 4.66 15.49 -11.99
N LEU A 284 5.78 14.96 -11.52
CA LEU A 284 7.07 15.63 -11.44
C LEU A 284 7.94 15.42 -12.70
N GLY A 285 7.49 14.63 -13.67
CA GLY A 285 8.28 14.27 -14.85
C GLY A 285 9.45 13.33 -14.55
N LEU A 286 9.37 12.58 -13.45
CA LEU A 286 10.39 11.63 -13.01
C LEU A 286 10.03 10.20 -13.43
N PRO A 287 11.00 9.26 -13.46
CA PRO A 287 10.71 7.85 -13.72
C PRO A 287 9.66 7.33 -12.73
N ASP A 288 8.53 6.85 -13.26
CA ASP A 288 7.38 6.39 -12.48
C ASP A 288 7.10 4.89 -12.64
N GLU A 289 7.90 4.20 -13.46
CA GLU A 289 7.78 2.77 -13.71
C GLU A 289 9.13 2.05 -13.58
N LYS A 290 9.08 0.75 -13.28
CA LYS A 290 10.22 -0.18 -13.33
C LYS A 290 11.42 0.25 -12.47
N TYR A 291 11.23 1.01 -11.41
CA TYR A 291 12.29 1.38 -10.46
C TYR A 291 12.32 0.49 -9.21
N LYS A 292 11.40 -0.48 -9.12
CA LYS A 292 11.20 -1.39 -7.97
C LYS A 292 11.38 -2.86 -8.37
N GLY A 293 11.79 -3.69 -7.41
CA GLY A 293 11.52 -5.14 -7.40
C GLY A 293 12.66 -6.06 -7.85
N GLY A 294 13.80 -5.53 -8.27
CA GLY A 294 14.98 -6.31 -8.69
C GLY A 294 14.79 -7.12 -9.98
N THR A 295 13.80 -6.76 -10.82
CA THR A 295 13.41 -7.54 -12.01
C THR A 295 13.77 -6.87 -13.33
N HIS A 296 14.09 -5.59 -13.30
CA HIS A 296 14.41 -4.78 -14.47
C HIS A 296 15.84 -4.24 -14.40
N GLU A 297 16.53 -4.26 -15.54
CA GLU A 297 17.83 -3.63 -15.68
C GLU A 297 17.74 -2.11 -15.43
N GLY A 298 18.70 -1.58 -14.69
CA GLY A 298 18.81 -0.13 -14.43
C GLY A 298 17.84 0.40 -13.38
N GLU A 299 17.16 -0.44 -12.59
CA GLU A 299 16.30 -0.01 -11.48
C GLU A 299 17.00 0.93 -10.50
N ARG A 300 18.21 0.54 -10.07
CA ARG A 300 19.05 1.36 -9.19
C ARG A 300 19.34 2.73 -9.79
N ALA A 301 19.67 2.77 -11.09
CA ALA A 301 19.92 4.01 -11.79
C ALA A 301 18.66 4.88 -11.88
N ARG A 302 17.48 4.27 -12.11
CA ARG A 302 16.20 4.98 -12.06
C ARG A 302 15.91 5.57 -10.68
N ARG A 303 16.14 4.81 -9.60
CA ARG A 303 16.01 5.35 -8.22
C ARG A 303 16.98 6.52 -7.98
N ALA A 304 18.23 6.43 -8.46
CA ALA A 304 19.16 7.56 -8.38
C ALA A 304 18.66 8.79 -9.14
N THR A 305 18.14 8.61 -10.37
CA THR A 305 17.51 9.70 -11.14
C THR A 305 16.31 10.31 -10.40
N ILE A 306 15.50 9.49 -9.74
CA ILE A 306 14.38 10.00 -8.93
C ILE A 306 14.91 10.82 -7.75
N VAL A 307 15.91 10.34 -7.02
CA VAL A 307 16.51 11.07 -5.88
C VAL A 307 17.09 12.42 -6.33
N ASP A 308 17.79 12.46 -7.45
CA ASP A 308 18.29 13.71 -8.02
C ASP A 308 17.14 14.65 -8.40
N GLY A 309 16.09 14.13 -9.03
CA GLY A 309 14.88 14.88 -9.35
C GLY A 309 14.13 15.43 -8.14
N LEU A 310 14.07 14.68 -7.04
CA LEU A 310 13.49 15.15 -5.77
C LEU A 310 14.33 16.28 -5.16
N ARG A 311 15.67 16.19 -5.21
CA ARG A 311 16.56 17.28 -4.79
C ARG A 311 16.35 18.53 -5.64
N GLU A 312 16.21 18.37 -6.95
CA GLU A 312 15.90 19.49 -7.86
C GLU A 312 14.53 20.12 -7.59
N TRP A 313 13.56 19.33 -7.14
CA TRP A 313 12.23 19.82 -6.74
C TRP A 313 12.26 20.60 -5.42
N GLY A 314 13.28 20.39 -4.57
CA GLY A 314 13.41 21.06 -3.27
C GLY A 314 13.36 20.12 -2.07
N VAL A 315 13.52 18.81 -2.26
CA VAL A 315 13.66 17.85 -1.15
C VAL A 315 15.12 17.82 -0.67
N GLU A 316 15.35 18.33 0.54
CA GLU A 316 16.61 18.22 1.25
C GLU A 316 16.73 16.82 1.88
N LEU A 317 17.79 16.11 1.51
CA LEU A 317 18.11 14.74 1.97
C LEU A 317 19.56 14.71 2.43
N ASP A 318 19.82 14.10 3.60
CA ASP A 318 21.19 13.73 3.96
C ASP A 318 21.70 12.56 3.09
N ASP A 319 23.02 12.36 3.09
CA ASP A 319 23.65 11.35 2.23
C ASP A 319 23.29 9.92 2.62
N ALA A 320 23.03 9.66 3.91
CA ALA A 320 22.64 8.36 4.40
C ALA A 320 21.23 7.98 3.91
N THR A 321 20.28 8.90 4.01
CA THR A 321 18.92 8.77 3.51
C THR A 321 18.94 8.61 2.00
N ALA A 322 19.64 9.50 1.28
CA ALA A 322 19.75 9.39 -0.17
C ALA A 322 20.32 8.03 -0.62
N THR A 323 21.32 7.51 0.09
CA THR A 323 21.86 6.16 -0.16
C THR A 323 20.79 5.09 0.07
N THR A 324 20.07 5.14 1.19
CA THR A 324 18.96 4.22 1.48
C THR A 324 17.91 4.22 0.38
N LEU A 325 17.47 5.39 -0.11
CA LEU A 325 16.45 5.49 -1.17
C LEU A 325 16.89 4.80 -2.48
N VAL A 326 18.20 4.78 -2.77
CA VAL A 326 18.75 4.16 -3.98
C VAL A 326 19.03 2.67 -3.77
N GLU A 327 19.54 2.27 -2.60
CA GLU A 327 19.90 0.88 -2.27
C GLU A 327 18.70 -0.01 -1.94
N GLU A 328 17.65 0.53 -1.32
CA GLU A 328 16.46 -0.24 -0.98
C GLU A 328 15.74 -0.68 -2.27
N GLY A 329 15.91 -1.96 -2.61
CA GLY A 329 15.53 -2.51 -3.92
C GLY A 329 14.03 -2.64 -4.15
N GLY A 330 13.24 -2.71 -3.08
CA GLY A 330 11.78 -2.64 -3.13
C GLY A 330 11.30 -1.27 -3.61
N GLY A 331 12.09 -0.21 -3.41
CA GLY A 331 11.71 1.17 -3.69
C GLY A 331 10.64 1.69 -2.73
N ASN A 332 10.42 1.01 -1.61
CA ASN A 332 9.46 1.33 -0.57
C ASN A 332 9.93 2.57 0.22
N ALA A 333 11.23 2.64 0.52
CA ALA A 333 11.82 3.82 1.15
C ALA A 333 11.64 5.08 0.29
N LEU A 334 11.86 4.93 -1.02
CA LEU A 334 11.70 6.01 -1.99
C LEU A 334 10.26 6.47 -2.08
N ASP A 335 9.32 5.52 -2.14
CA ASP A 335 7.89 5.82 -2.23
C ASP A 335 7.33 6.51 -0.98
N ALA A 336 7.83 6.16 0.20
CA ALA A 336 7.49 6.87 1.43
C ALA A 336 7.91 8.35 1.37
N VAL A 337 9.12 8.64 0.87
CA VAL A 337 9.59 10.04 0.68
C VAL A 337 8.78 10.76 -0.39
N VAL A 338 8.50 10.12 -1.53
CA VAL A 338 7.61 10.67 -2.56
C VAL A 338 6.22 10.96 -1.99
N GLY A 339 5.75 10.14 -1.05
CA GLY A 339 4.52 10.36 -0.30
C GLY A 339 4.51 11.69 0.45
N THR A 340 5.61 12.09 1.09
CA THR A 340 5.69 13.42 1.75
C THR A 340 5.54 14.57 0.75
N VAL A 341 6.02 14.41 -0.49
CA VAL A 341 5.84 15.40 -1.57
C VAL A 341 4.38 15.47 -2.01
N ALA A 342 3.70 14.32 -2.12
CA ALA A 342 2.27 14.26 -2.43
C ALA A 342 1.45 14.96 -1.34
N VAL A 343 1.77 14.73 -0.05
CA VAL A 343 1.14 15.42 1.08
C VAL A 343 1.39 16.93 1.03
N ALA A 344 2.63 17.37 0.82
CA ALA A 344 2.94 18.80 0.72
C ALA A 344 2.11 19.49 -0.37
N ARG A 345 1.93 18.82 -1.51
CA ARG A 345 1.09 19.30 -2.61
C ARG A 345 -0.40 19.29 -2.28
N ALA A 346 -0.88 18.31 -1.52
CA ALA A 346 -2.24 18.26 -1.02
C ALA A 346 -2.52 19.41 -0.03
N VAL A 347 -1.63 19.62 0.95
CA VAL A 347 -1.71 20.70 1.93
C VAL A 347 -1.68 22.07 1.24
N ALA A 348 -0.79 22.28 0.26
CA ALA A 348 -0.72 23.53 -0.50
C ALA A 348 -2.01 23.83 -1.29
N ARG A 349 -2.81 22.80 -1.57
CA ARG A 349 -4.13 22.92 -2.20
C ARG A 349 -5.28 22.78 -1.20
N ALA A 350 -5.00 22.83 0.10
CA ALA A 350 -5.98 22.65 1.17
C ALA A 350 -6.81 21.35 1.02
N PHE A 351 -6.18 20.28 0.53
CA PHE A 351 -6.83 19.01 0.20
C PHE A 351 -8.00 19.15 -0.79
N ASP A 352 -7.95 20.15 -1.68
CA ASP A 352 -8.98 20.32 -2.70
C ASP A 352 -9.00 19.15 -3.70
N THR A 353 -10.20 18.81 -4.15
CA THR A 353 -10.45 17.68 -5.05
C THR A 353 -10.86 18.16 -6.43
N ASN A 354 -10.49 17.39 -7.45
CA ASN A 354 -11.13 17.55 -8.75
C ASN A 354 -12.49 16.82 -8.73
N PRO A 355 -13.62 17.53 -8.94
CA PRO A 355 -14.97 16.94 -8.88
C PRO A 355 -15.20 15.85 -9.92
N ASP A 356 -14.50 15.88 -11.07
CA ASP A 356 -14.60 14.84 -12.11
C ASP A 356 -13.86 13.54 -11.72
N ARG A 357 -13.04 13.61 -10.67
CA ARG A 357 -12.18 12.51 -10.20
C ARG A 357 -12.59 11.99 -8.82
N TYR A 358 -13.44 12.71 -8.12
CA TYR A 358 -13.81 12.45 -6.74
C TYR A 358 -15.18 11.80 -6.64
N ASP A 359 -15.24 10.68 -5.94
CA ASP A 359 -16.47 10.07 -5.48
C ASP A 359 -16.42 9.91 -3.95
N PRO A 360 -17.44 10.37 -3.20
CA PRO A 360 -17.42 10.38 -1.73
C PRO A 360 -17.34 8.99 -1.08
N LEU A 361 -17.66 7.91 -1.79
CA LEU A 361 -17.48 6.54 -1.30
C LEU A 361 -16.22 5.85 -1.84
N GLU A 362 -15.75 6.22 -3.03
CA GLU A 362 -14.57 5.57 -3.61
C GLU A 362 -13.25 6.17 -3.10
N GLY A 363 -13.25 7.44 -2.70
CA GLY A 363 -12.06 8.18 -2.25
C GLY A 363 -11.40 9.03 -3.34
N TYR A 364 -10.22 9.55 -3.04
CA TYR A 364 -9.46 10.44 -3.93
C TYR A 364 -7.95 10.28 -3.72
N ILE A 365 -7.21 10.14 -4.82
CA ILE A 365 -5.73 10.04 -4.79
C ILE A 365 -5.12 11.43 -4.98
N TYR A 366 -4.39 11.90 -3.98
CA TYR A 366 -3.61 13.15 -4.02
C TYR A 366 -2.23 12.93 -4.66
N VAL A 367 -1.83 13.86 -5.54
CA VAL A 367 -0.61 13.79 -6.38
C VAL A 367 0.18 15.09 -6.49
#